data_AF-A0A1F8SHZ3-F1
#
_entry.id   AF-A0A1F8SHZ3-F1
#
_cell.length_a   1.000
_cell.length_b   1.000
_cell.length_c   1.000
_cell.angle_alpha   90.00
_cell.angle_beta   90.00
_cell.angle_gamma   90.00
#
_symmetry.space_group_name_H-M   'P 1'
#
loop_
_entity.id
_entity.type
_entity.pdbx_description
1 polymer ?
#
loop_
_entity_poly.entity_id
_entity_poly.type
_entity_poly.pdbx_seq_one_letter_code
_entity_poly.pdbx_strand_id
1 'polypeptide(L)'
;MKRVERLAVAAALLLAACAAPITVKVGDWTASCQGVPADDCEGVAGLFINNLAWSGASVLLESGGKVSVEPRWICPAVPEWADPSFCWQATAKVRTGTVCMVVARQSDPATAGSRFGQVGGDVMTTRLGGPPVGWPTCT
;
A
#
# COMPACT_ATOMS: atom_id res chain seq x y z
N MET A 1 -1.16 -42.57 41.63
CA MET A 1 -0.04 -41.80 41.02
C MET A 1 -0.06 -42.12 39.53
N LYS A 2 -0.19 -41.25 38.52
CA LYS A 2 0.06 -39.81 38.36
C LYS A 2 -0.80 -39.28 37.18
N ARG A 3 -1.32 -38.05 37.38
CA ARG A 3 -1.53 -36.93 36.42
C ARG A 3 -2.40 -37.14 35.17
N VAL A 4 -3.63 -36.66 35.32
CA VAL A 4 -4.45 -36.04 34.26
C VAL A 4 -3.74 -34.76 33.81
N GLU A 5 -3.17 -34.74 32.61
CA GLU A 5 -2.63 -33.51 32.02
C GLU A 5 -3.72 -32.83 31.18
N ARG A 6 -4.28 -31.79 31.79
CA ARG A 6 -5.20 -30.84 31.14
C ARG A 6 -4.40 -30.06 30.10
N LEU A 7 -4.62 -30.33 28.82
CA LEU A 7 -4.20 -29.44 27.74
C LEU A 7 -5.06 -28.18 27.82
N ALA A 8 -4.44 -27.11 28.33
CA ALA A 8 -5.02 -25.78 28.34
C ALA A 8 -5.18 -25.30 26.89
N VAL A 9 -6.43 -25.15 26.46
CA VAL A 9 -6.77 -24.42 25.23
C VAL A 9 -6.48 -22.95 25.50
N ALA A 10 -5.35 -22.46 25.00
CA ALA A 10 -5.04 -21.04 25.00
C ALA A 10 -6.01 -20.35 24.03
N ALA A 11 -7.04 -19.70 24.58
CA ALA A 11 -7.90 -18.81 23.82
C ALA A 11 -7.09 -17.59 23.38
N ALA A 12 -6.70 -17.56 22.10
CA ALA A 12 -6.17 -16.36 21.48
C ALA A 12 -7.32 -15.35 21.34
N LEU A 13 -7.40 -14.44 22.30
CA LEU A 13 -8.25 -13.24 22.26
C LEU A 13 -7.83 -12.39 21.06
N LEU A 14 -8.61 -12.45 19.98
CA LEU A 14 -8.60 -11.50 18.88
C LEU A 14 -9.14 -10.16 19.39
N LEU A 15 -8.29 -9.38 20.04
CA LEU A 15 -8.50 -7.94 20.17
C LEU A 15 -8.27 -7.33 18.79
N ALA A 16 -9.33 -7.20 18.01
CA ALA A 16 -9.41 -6.21 16.94
C ALA A 16 -9.38 -4.81 17.60
N ALA A 17 -8.23 -4.45 18.16
CA ALA A 17 -7.97 -3.11 18.62
C ALA A 17 -7.98 -2.21 17.38
N CYS A 18 -8.76 -1.14 17.43
CA CYS A 18 -8.65 -0.02 16.51
C CYS A 18 -7.22 0.54 16.59
N ALA A 19 -6.30 -0.06 15.84
CA ALA A 19 -4.93 0.40 15.77
C ALA A 19 -4.97 1.82 15.21
N ALA A 20 -4.51 2.78 16.01
CA ALA A 20 -4.37 4.15 15.55
C ALA A 20 -3.50 4.16 14.29
N PRO A 21 -3.82 5.01 13.30
CA PRO A 21 -2.99 5.11 12.12
C PRO A 21 -1.58 5.51 12.54
N ILE A 22 -0.59 4.80 12.01
CA ILE A 22 0.81 5.19 12.17
C ILE A 22 1.14 6.26 11.14
N THR A 23 2.12 7.10 11.45
CA THR A 23 2.59 8.12 10.53
C THR A 23 4.06 7.89 10.22
N VAL A 24 4.43 7.88 8.94
CA VAL A 24 5.82 7.82 8.48
C VAL A 24 6.13 9.03 7.59
N LYS A 25 7.37 9.52 7.66
CA LYS A 25 7.83 10.65 6.85
C LYS A 25 8.69 10.13 5.70
N VAL A 26 8.38 10.55 4.48
CA VAL A 26 9.10 10.16 3.27
C VAL A 26 9.46 11.43 2.48
N GLY A 27 10.67 11.95 2.71
CA GLY A 27 11.05 13.27 2.21
C GLY A 27 10.12 14.37 2.75
N ASP A 28 9.54 15.16 1.85
CA ASP A 28 8.56 16.22 2.18
C ASP A 28 7.14 15.70 2.39
N TRP A 29 6.92 14.40 2.22
CA TRP A 29 5.62 13.78 2.38
C TRP A 29 5.44 13.16 3.76
N THR A 30 4.19 13.10 4.18
CA THR A 30 3.74 12.41 5.40
C THR A 30 2.70 11.38 5.00
N ALA A 31 2.97 10.11 5.31
CA ALA A 31 2.07 8.99 5.05
C ALA A 31 1.34 8.59 6.33
N SER A 32 0.01 8.55 6.28
CA SER A 32 -0.86 8.04 7.35
C SER A 32 -1.32 6.64 6.99
N CYS A 33 -1.04 5.67 7.84
CA CYS A 33 -1.23 4.26 7.53
C CYS A 33 -2.07 3.54 8.57
N GLN A 34 -3.24 3.05 8.18
CA GLN A 34 -4.16 2.36 9.07
C GLN A 34 -4.07 0.85 8.88
N GLY A 35 -3.69 0.12 9.93
CA GLY A 35 -3.58 -1.35 9.84
C GLY A 35 -2.44 -1.83 8.93
N VAL A 36 -1.42 -1.00 8.71
CA VAL A 36 -0.22 -1.32 7.92
C VAL A 36 1.02 -1.21 8.81
N PRO A 37 1.93 -2.20 8.82
CA PRO A 37 3.21 -2.09 9.52
C PRO A 37 4.05 -0.91 9.01
N ALA A 38 4.88 -0.32 9.87
CA ALA A 38 5.68 0.87 9.53
C ALA A 38 6.56 0.68 8.30
N ASP A 39 7.28 -0.44 8.21
CA ASP A 39 8.17 -0.72 7.08
C ASP A 39 7.42 -0.86 5.75
N ASP A 40 6.21 -1.43 5.79
CA ASP A 40 5.37 -1.56 4.59
C ASP A 40 4.74 -0.23 4.21
N CYS A 41 4.29 0.53 5.20
CA CYS A 41 3.77 1.87 5.05
C CYS A 41 4.81 2.79 4.38
N GLU A 42 6.07 2.77 4.85
CA GLU A 42 7.16 3.53 4.26
C GLU A 42 7.48 3.07 2.83
N GLY A 43 7.57 1.77 2.58
CA GLY A 43 7.86 1.24 1.25
C GLY A 43 6.76 1.53 0.22
N VAL A 44 5.49 1.38 0.61
CA VAL A 44 4.33 1.68 -0.24
C VAL A 44 4.21 3.18 -0.49
N ALA A 45 4.36 4.01 0.54
CA ALA A 45 4.36 5.46 0.39
C ALA A 45 5.54 5.93 -0.48
N GLY A 46 6.73 5.38 -0.27
CA GLY A 46 7.91 5.67 -1.08
C GLY A 46 7.71 5.31 -2.54
N LEU A 47 7.07 4.18 -2.85
CA LEU A 47 6.72 3.83 -4.22
C LEU A 47 5.67 4.80 -4.81
N PHE A 48 4.61 5.11 -4.06
CA PHE A 48 3.59 6.09 -4.47
C PHE A 48 4.22 7.43 -4.81
N ILE A 49 5.11 7.93 -3.95
CA ILE A 49 5.82 9.19 -4.13
C ILE A 49 6.80 9.08 -5.30
N ASN A 50 7.63 8.05 -5.38
CA ASN A 50 8.62 7.95 -6.46
C ASN A 50 7.96 7.84 -7.85
N ASN A 51 6.83 7.13 -7.95
CA ASN A 51 6.09 7.05 -9.19
C ASN A 51 5.29 8.36 -9.39
N LEU A 52 4.27 8.64 -8.58
CA LEU A 52 3.34 9.73 -8.86
C LEU A 52 3.91 11.13 -8.56
N ALA A 53 4.99 11.25 -7.80
CA ALA A 53 5.68 12.52 -7.58
C ALA A 53 6.63 12.93 -8.72
N TRP A 54 6.69 12.19 -9.84
CA TRP A 54 7.26 12.72 -11.09
C TRP A 54 6.29 13.64 -11.85
N SER A 55 4.99 13.51 -11.59
CA SER A 55 3.98 14.57 -11.75
C SER A 55 3.93 15.52 -10.52
N GLY A 56 4.90 15.43 -9.63
CA GLY A 56 4.72 15.59 -8.17
C GLY A 56 4.69 16.97 -7.58
N ALA A 57 5.06 18.03 -8.29
CA ALA A 57 4.91 19.36 -7.73
C ALA A 57 3.43 19.66 -7.45
N SER A 58 2.54 19.34 -8.39
CA SER A 58 1.10 19.60 -8.23
C SER A 58 0.46 18.69 -7.20
N VAL A 59 0.75 17.38 -7.19
CA VAL A 59 0.17 16.45 -6.21
C VAL A 59 0.68 16.76 -4.80
N LEU A 60 1.98 17.05 -4.64
CA LEU A 60 2.55 17.48 -3.35
C LEU A 60 1.86 18.75 -2.85
N LEU A 61 1.74 19.78 -3.71
CA LEU A 61 1.11 21.05 -3.36
C LEU A 61 -0.38 20.87 -3.01
N GLU A 62 -1.14 20.18 -3.85
CA GLU A 62 -2.59 20.08 -3.69
C GLU A 62 -3.00 19.16 -2.54
N SER A 63 -2.22 18.11 -2.27
CA SER A 63 -2.45 17.23 -1.11
C SER A 63 -1.88 17.79 0.20
N GLY A 64 -1.06 18.84 0.12
CA GLY A 64 -0.27 19.33 1.26
C GLY A 64 0.75 18.31 1.75
N GLY A 65 1.31 17.51 0.83
CA GLY A 65 2.27 16.44 1.11
C GLY A 65 1.71 15.28 1.92
N LYS A 66 0.43 14.94 1.73
CA LYS A 66 -0.23 13.88 2.49
C LYS A 66 -0.59 12.71 1.59
N VAL A 67 -0.25 11.51 2.06
CA VAL A 67 -0.68 10.24 1.47
C VAL A 67 -1.32 9.36 2.54
N SER A 68 -2.41 8.67 2.21
CA SER A 68 -3.01 7.64 3.05
C SER A 68 -2.68 6.27 2.47
N VAL A 69 -2.26 5.32 3.31
CA VAL A 69 -2.00 3.94 2.90
C VAL A 69 -2.86 2.98 3.72
N GLU A 70 -3.63 2.15 3.04
CA GLU A 70 -4.56 1.22 3.66
C GLU A 70 -4.42 -0.19 3.08
N PRO A 71 -4.65 -1.25 3.86
CA PRO A 71 -4.84 -2.61 3.37
C PRO A 71 -5.93 -2.66 2.31
N ARG A 72 -5.66 -3.37 1.23
CA ARG A 72 -6.66 -3.70 0.23
C ARG A 72 -6.95 -5.19 0.30
N TRP A 73 -8.16 -5.51 0.76
CA TRP A 73 -8.62 -6.89 1.00
C TRP A 73 -8.77 -7.71 -0.28
N ILE A 74 -8.99 -7.06 -1.44
CA ILE A 74 -8.93 -7.68 -2.77
C ILE A 74 -7.80 -7.03 -3.56
N CYS A 75 -6.74 -7.80 -3.78
CA CYS A 75 -5.78 -7.51 -4.83
C CYS A 75 -6.46 -7.59 -6.20
N PRO A 76 -6.10 -6.70 -7.14
CA PRO A 76 -6.43 -6.93 -8.53
C PRO A 76 -5.76 -8.19 -9.09
N ALA A 77 -6.08 -8.54 -10.33
CA ALA A 77 -5.25 -9.49 -11.07
C ALA A 77 -3.84 -8.91 -11.18
N VAL A 78 -2.89 -9.50 -10.45
CA VAL A 78 -1.50 -9.05 -10.43
C VAL A 78 -0.65 -9.88 -11.40
N PRO A 79 0.43 -9.32 -11.96
CA PRO A 79 1.38 -10.08 -12.78
C PRO A 79 2.13 -11.15 -11.98
N GLU A 80 2.77 -12.12 -12.65
CA GLU A 80 3.50 -13.23 -11.99
C GLU A 80 4.63 -12.78 -11.04
N TRP A 81 5.22 -11.62 -11.30
CA TRP A 81 6.27 -11.07 -10.43
C TRP A 81 5.74 -10.61 -9.07
N ALA A 82 4.42 -10.39 -8.94
CA ALA A 82 3.79 -9.83 -7.74
C ALA A 82 3.16 -10.92 -6.88
N ASP A 83 3.28 -10.75 -5.56
CA ASP A 83 2.59 -11.60 -4.60
C ASP A 83 1.08 -11.24 -4.58
N PRO A 84 0.18 -12.16 -4.98
CA PRO A 84 -1.26 -11.89 -5.02
C PRO A 84 -1.94 -11.96 -3.64
N SER A 85 -1.22 -12.37 -2.59
CA SER A 85 -1.81 -12.63 -1.27
C SER A 85 -2.29 -11.36 -0.58
N PHE A 86 -1.66 -10.21 -0.87
CA PHE A 86 -1.95 -8.97 -0.19
C PHE A 86 -1.52 -7.72 -0.96
N CYS A 87 -2.35 -6.69 -0.92
CA CYS A 87 -2.10 -5.41 -1.57
C CYS A 87 -2.40 -4.25 -0.64
N TRP A 88 -1.83 -3.09 -0.96
CA TRP A 88 -2.13 -1.82 -0.33
C TRP A 88 -2.68 -0.85 -1.35
N GLN A 89 -3.50 0.08 -0.88
CA GLN A 89 -3.92 1.24 -1.64
C GLN A 89 -3.30 2.49 -1.03
N ALA A 90 -2.48 3.19 -1.80
CA ALA A 90 -1.98 4.51 -1.46
C ALA A 90 -2.85 5.57 -2.16
N THR A 91 -3.21 6.65 -1.46
CA THR A 91 -4.04 7.73 -2.00
C THR A 91 -3.58 9.11 -1.56
N ALA A 92 -3.72 10.11 -2.42
CA ALA A 92 -3.56 11.51 -2.07
C ALA A 92 -4.77 12.31 -2.58
N LYS A 93 -5.31 13.19 -1.74
CA LYS A 93 -6.41 14.08 -2.13
C LYS A 93 -5.84 15.27 -2.89
N VAL A 94 -6.42 15.57 -4.05
CA VAL A 94 -6.08 16.72 -4.87
C VAL A 94 -7.38 17.46 -5.22
N ARG A 95 -7.29 18.64 -5.84
CA ARG A 95 -8.49 19.47 -6.08
C ARG A 95 -9.48 18.81 -7.02
N THR A 96 -8.97 18.07 -8.01
CA THR A 96 -9.76 17.41 -9.05
C THR A 96 -10.24 16.01 -8.65
N GLY A 97 -9.87 15.51 -7.47
CA GLY A 97 -10.29 14.18 -7.02
C GLY A 97 -9.29 13.52 -6.08
N THR A 98 -9.08 12.22 -6.28
CA THR A 98 -8.13 11.41 -5.51
C THR A 98 -7.15 10.80 -6.48
N VAL A 99 -5.86 11.04 -6.25
CA VAL A 99 -4.79 10.30 -6.91
C VAL A 99 -4.52 9.03 -6.12
N CYS A 100 -4.30 7.91 -6.79
CA CYS A 100 -4.19 6.64 -6.11
C CYS A 100 -3.28 5.61 -6.81
N MET A 101 -2.79 4.66 -6.04
CA MET A 101 -1.94 3.56 -6.51
C MET A 101 -2.27 2.28 -5.74
N VAL A 102 -2.38 1.17 -6.45
CA VAL A 102 -2.44 -0.15 -5.82
C VAL A 102 -1.05 -0.77 -5.88
N VAL A 103 -0.56 -1.23 -4.74
CA VAL A 103 0.80 -1.72 -4.56
C VAL A 103 0.75 -3.15 -4.02
N ALA A 104 1.56 -4.03 -4.59
CA ALA A 104 1.78 -5.39 -4.09
C ALA A 104 3.26 -5.59 -3.74
N ARG A 105 3.56 -6.63 -2.96
CA ARG A 105 4.95 -7.09 -2.80
C ARG A 105 5.42 -7.79 -4.06
N GLN A 106 6.73 -7.82 -4.26
CA GLN A 106 7.34 -8.76 -5.19
C GLN A 106 7.26 -10.19 -4.64
N SER A 107 7.01 -11.16 -5.52
CA SER A 107 7.07 -12.59 -5.21
C SER A 107 8.48 -13.04 -4.82
N ASP A 108 9.51 -12.40 -5.40
CA ASP A 108 10.91 -12.59 -5.03
C ASP A 108 11.59 -11.23 -4.77
N PRO A 109 11.48 -10.69 -3.54
CA PRO A 109 12.06 -9.39 -3.20
C PRO A 109 13.59 -9.43 -3.12
N ALA A 110 14.24 -10.61 -3.10
CA ALA A 110 15.70 -10.72 -3.00
C ALA A 110 16.37 -10.46 -4.36
N THR A 111 15.67 -10.75 -5.46
CA THR A 111 16.15 -10.51 -6.82
C THR A 111 15.54 -9.27 -7.46
N ALA A 112 14.46 -8.73 -6.90
CA ALA A 112 13.85 -7.50 -7.36
C ALA A 112 14.64 -6.25 -6.92
N GLY A 113 14.73 -5.25 -7.81
CA GLY A 113 15.33 -3.94 -7.49
C GLY A 113 14.52 -3.09 -6.49
N SER A 114 13.32 -3.54 -6.12
CA SER A 114 12.46 -2.94 -5.09
C SER A 114 11.64 -4.04 -4.41
N ARG A 115 11.28 -3.87 -3.12
CA ARG A 115 10.41 -4.82 -2.40
C ARG A 115 8.94 -4.77 -2.85
N PHE A 116 8.54 -3.66 -3.48
CA PHE A 116 7.16 -3.34 -3.84
C PHE A 116 7.06 -2.93 -5.30
N GLY A 117 5.88 -3.14 -5.90
CA GLY A 117 5.57 -2.72 -7.26
C GLY A 117 4.12 -2.28 -7.41
N GLN A 118 3.86 -1.38 -8.35
CA GLN A 118 2.51 -0.94 -8.68
C GLN A 118 1.79 -2.00 -9.51
N VAL A 119 0.57 -2.35 -9.12
CA VAL A 119 -0.29 -3.34 -9.77
C VAL A 119 -1.67 -2.80 -10.16
N GLY A 120 -1.92 -1.51 -9.92
CA GLY A 120 -3.19 -0.85 -10.24
C GLY A 120 -3.18 0.65 -9.93
N GLY A 121 -4.30 1.32 -10.18
CA GLY A 121 -4.51 2.73 -9.87
C GLY A 121 -4.20 3.70 -11.02
N ASP A 122 -3.97 4.97 -10.69
CA ASP A 122 -3.80 6.04 -11.68
C ASP A 122 -2.54 5.87 -12.51
N VAL A 123 -2.62 6.39 -13.74
CA VAL A 123 -1.52 6.36 -14.69
C VAL A 123 -0.83 7.71 -14.78
N MET A 124 0.49 7.63 -14.85
CA MET A 124 1.37 8.78 -15.00
C MET A 124 1.23 9.38 -16.39
N THR A 125 1.30 10.70 -16.50
CA THR A 125 1.16 11.42 -17.76
C THR A 125 2.27 11.09 -18.79
N THR A 126 1.85 10.77 -20.02
CA THR A 126 2.49 10.99 -21.34
C THR A 126 3.77 10.23 -21.76
N ARG A 127 3.90 8.93 -21.46
CA ARG A 127 4.22 8.02 -22.59
C ARG A 127 2.88 7.67 -23.23
N LEU A 128 2.78 7.69 -24.55
CA LEU A 128 1.59 7.20 -25.27
C LEU A 128 1.15 5.87 -24.65
N GLY A 129 -0.04 5.86 -24.03
CA GLY A 129 -0.56 4.73 -23.28
C GLY A 129 -0.95 5.15 -21.87
N GLY A 130 -2.25 5.40 -21.67
CA GLY A 130 -2.84 5.41 -20.32
C GLY A 130 -2.67 4.04 -19.64
N PRO A 131 -3.49 3.70 -18.63
CA PRO A 131 -3.48 2.32 -18.13
C PRO A 131 -3.66 1.39 -19.33
N PRO A 132 -2.92 0.26 -19.42
CA PRO A 132 -3.34 -0.79 -20.32
C PRO A 132 -4.84 -0.98 -20.11
N VAL A 133 -5.61 -0.95 -21.21
CA VAL A 133 -7.06 -1.10 -21.14
C VAL A 133 -7.37 -2.32 -20.27
N GLY A 134 -8.06 -2.13 -19.15
CA GLY A 134 -8.36 -3.19 -18.18
C GLY A 134 -7.57 -3.17 -16.86
N TRP A 135 -6.71 -2.18 -16.61
CA TRP A 135 -6.16 -2.00 -15.26
C TRP A 135 -7.27 -1.62 -14.25
N PRO A 136 -7.23 -2.18 -13.03
CA PRO A 136 -8.24 -1.92 -12.01
C PRO A 136 -8.13 -0.49 -11.48
N THR A 137 -9.27 0.19 -11.44
CA THR A 137 -9.41 1.49 -10.79
C THR A 137 -9.21 1.35 -9.29
N CYS A 138 -8.77 2.44 -8.65
CA CYS A 138 -8.86 2.53 -7.21
C CYS A 138 -10.33 2.52 -6.82
N THR A 139 -10.70 1.53 -6.04
CA THR A 139 -12.06 1.32 -5.54
C THR A 139 -11.96 0.99 -4.06
#